data_AF-A0A5N6GMH8-F1
#
_entry.id   AF-A0A5N6GMH8-F1
#
_cell.length_a   1.000
_cell.length_b   1.000
_cell.length_c   1.000
_cell.angle_alpha   90.00
_cell.angle_beta   90.00
_cell.angle_gamma   90.00
#
_symmetry.space_group_name_H-M   'P 1'
#
loop_
_entity.id
_entity.type
_entity.pdbx_description
1 polymer ?
#
loop_
_entity_poly.entity_id
_entity_poly.type
_entity_poly.pdbx_seq_one_letter_code
_entity_poly.pdbx_strand_id
1 'polypeptide(L)'
;MAPSPFNPLTDIPLQPEGVDWNIYGYGTLAYRKALKAALQAHKDHGLLMDFSVGPQSGQGVLLNQIILALPGNYGEVPGWGKGDLVSAVTFAVLNTTTVTQPPPQPQTPLPLSPNDVSESLFSLESLTELTDSISQDGKMTVNVSSVKEATSYMLYASYARRSYARACTASSENHQNILQNGSFAVDHFSVMGAKVTTSFLKEYILIDRIQRAHGGDWKLCLGGQR
;
A
#
# COMPACT_ATOMS: atom_id res chain seq x y z
N MET A 1 -10.90 3.67 -31.83
CA MET A 1 -11.01 3.20 -30.44
C MET A 1 -10.28 4.20 -29.57
N ALA A 2 -10.96 4.84 -28.63
CA ALA A 2 -10.28 5.65 -27.62
C ALA A 2 -9.56 4.70 -26.63
N PRO A 3 -8.34 5.01 -26.17
CA PRO A 3 -7.68 4.21 -25.16
C PRO A 3 -8.51 4.21 -23.87
N SER A 4 -8.55 3.06 -23.18
CA SER A 4 -9.18 2.95 -21.87
C SER A 4 -8.54 3.94 -20.88
N PRO A 5 -9.32 4.56 -19.98
CA PRO A 5 -8.77 5.44 -18.97
C PRO A 5 -7.81 4.67 -18.06
N PHE A 6 -6.67 5.28 -17.75
CA PHE A 6 -5.64 4.75 -16.86
C PHE A 6 -6.25 4.44 -15.48
N ASN A 7 -6.19 3.17 -15.06
CA ASN A 7 -6.60 2.71 -13.75
C ASN A 7 -5.39 2.57 -12.83
N PRO A 8 -5.13 3.50 -11.88
CA PRO A 8 -3.94 3.48 -11.03
C PRO A 8 -3.84 2.27 -10.08
N LEU A 9 -4.90 1.45 -9.99
CA LEU A 9 -4.91 0.22 -9.17
C LEU A 9 -4.54 -1.04 -9.98
N THR A 10 -4.61 -1.01 -11.30
CA THR A 10 -4.31 -2.17 -12.17
C THR A 10 -3.27 -1.88 -13.24
N ASP A 11 -3.17 -0.61 -13.65
CA ASP A 11 -2.28 -0.16 -14.70
C ASP A 11 -0.99 0.33 -14.04
N ILE A 12 -0.14 -0.63 -13.67
CA ILE A 12 1.22 -0.32 -13.27
C ILE A 12 1.89 0.35 -14.48
N PRO A 13 2.55 1.51 -14.33
CA PRO A 13 3.22 2.14 -15.45
C PRO A 13 4.19 1.14 -16.07
N LEU A 14 3.91 0.75 -17.32
CA LEU A 14 4.92 0.10 -18.14
C LEU A 14 6.11 1.05 -18.20
N GLN A 15 7.30 0.46 -18.24
CA GLN A 15 8.55 1.21 -18.37
C GLN A 15 8.41 2.27 -19.48
N PRO A 16 8.86 3.53 -19.23
CA PRO A 16 8.89 4.56 -20.26
C PRO A 16 9.62 4.06 -21.51
N GLU A 17 9.05 4.35 -22.68
CA GLU A 17 9.61 3.93 -23.96
C GLU A 17 11.07 4.41 -24.10
N GLY A 18 11.98 3.50 -24.48
CA GLY A 18 13.39 3.80 -24.67
C GLY A 18 14.29 3.65 -23.43
N VAL A 19 13.76 3.22 -22.28
CA VAL A 19 14.57 2.87 -21.10
C VAL A 19 14.55 1.35 -20.92
N ASP A 20 15.67 0.76 -20.51
CA ASP A 20 15.74 -0.66 -20.08
C ASP A 20 16.07 -0.72 -18.59
N TRP A 21 15.15 -1.28 -17.80
CA TRP A 21 15.29 -1.39 -16.34
C TRP A 21 16.49 -2.25 -15.95
N ASN A 22 16.80 -3.29 -16.72
CA ASN A 22 17.95 -4.15 -16.46
C ASN A 22 19.28 -3.40 -16.58
N ILE A 23 19.30 -2.32 -17.37
CA ILE A 23 20.48 -1.47 -17.56
C ILE A 23 20.45 -0.30 -16.57
N TYR A 24 19.35 0.45 -16.51
CA TYR A 24 19.26 1.76 -15.82
C TYR A 24 18.45 1.75 -14.52
N GLY A 25 17.93 0.60 -14.09
CA GLY A 25 17.19 0.44 -12.83
C GLY A 25 18.05 0.77 -11.60
N TYR A 26 17.39 0.99 -10.46
CA TYR A 26 18.07 1.35 -9.21
C TYR A 26 19.14 0.31 -8.85
N GLY A 27 20.33 0.80 -8.46
CA GLY A 27 21.43 -0.04 -7.97
C GLY A 27 22.26 -0.73 -9.05
N THR A 28 21.84 -0.67 -10.32
CA THR A 28 22.65 -1.21 -11.42
C THR A 28 23.95 -0.43 -11.60
N LEU A 29 24.88 -0.98 -12.38
CA LEU A 29 26.13 -0.29 -12.68
C LEU A 29 25.92 1.01 -13.46
N ALA A 30 25.01 1.04 -14.45
CA ALA A 30 24.78 2.25 -15.25
C ALA A 30 24.12 3.34 -14.43
N TYR A 31 23.13 2.99 -13.60
CA TYR A 31 22.50 3.90 -12.64
C TYR A 31 23.55 4.54 -11.72
N ARG A 32 24.41 3.73 -11.11
CA ARG A 32 25.46 4.23 -10.21
C ARG A 32 26.48 5.13 -10.91
N LYS A 33 26.84 4.83 -12.15
CA LYS A 33 27.74 5.68 -12.95
C LYS A 33 27.12 7.08 -13.16
N ALA A 34 25.84 7.14 -13.51
CA ALA A 34 25.12 8.40 -13.68
C ALA A 34 25.02 9.17 -12.36
N LEU A 35 24.62 8.51 -11.26
CA LEU A 35 24.52 9.12 -9.94
C LEU A 35 25.89 9.65 -9.47
N LYS A 36 26.96 8.89 -9.65
CA LYS A 36 28.32 9.31 -9.30
C LYS A 36 28.78 10.51 -10.12
N ALA A 37 28.47 10.56 -11.41
CA ALA A 37 28.79 11.70 -12.26
C ALA A 37 28.05 12.97 -11.79
N ALA A 38 26.76 12.85 -11.46
CA ALA A 38 25.98 13.94 -10.91
C ALA A 38 26.57 14.45 -9.59
N LEU A 39 26.87 13.55 -8.64
CA LEU A 39 27.48 13.91 -7.36
C LEU A 39 28.86 14.58 -7.51
N GLN A 40 29.69 14.09 -8.44
CA GLN A 40 31.00 14.66 -8.71
C GLN A 40 30.87 16.08 -9.29
N ALA A 41 29.97 16.29 -10.24
CA ALA A 41 29.72 17.62 -10.79
C ALA A 41 29.23 18.60 -9.72
N HIS A 42 28.33 18.16 -8.81
CA HIS A 42 27.89 19.00 -7.71
C HIS A 42 29.06 19.41 -6.81
N LYS A 43 29.92 18.45 -6.45
CA LYS A 43 31.13 18.72 -5.67
C LYS A 43 32.05 19.73 -6.37
N ASP A 44 32.34 19.50 -7.65
CA ASP A 44 33.30 20.31 -8.42
C ASP A 44 32.81 21.76 -8.62
N HIS A 45 31.50 21.98 -8.54
CA HIS A 45 30.87 23.30 -8.68
C HIS A 45 30.34 23.89 -7.36
N GLY A 46 30.63 23.27 -6.21
CA GLY A 46 30.19 23.76 -4.90
C GLY A 46 28.66 23.74 -4.72
N LEU A 47 27.96 22.85 -5.42
CA LEU A 47 26.51 22.66 -5.34
C LEU A 47 26.17 21.54 -4.34
N LEU A 48 25.00 21.67 -3.70
CA LEU A 48 24.42 20.63 -2.87
C LEU A 48 23.42 19.82 -3.68
N MET A 49 23.51 18.49 -3.62
CA MET A 49 22.53 17.59 -4.23
C MET A 49 21.60 17.08 -3.14
N ASP A 50 20.32 17.47 -3.20
CA ASP A 50 19.27 16.78 -2.45
C ASP A 50 18.87 15.51 -3.22
N PHE A 51 19.43 14.38 -2.81
CA PHE A 51 19.07 13.08 -3.37
C PHE A 51 17.91 12.49 -2.58
N SER A 52 16.71 12.91 -2.95
CA SER A 52 15.47 12.38 -2.40
C SER A 52 15.22 10.95 -2.90
N VAL A 53 15.32 9.97 -2.01
CA VAL A 53 14.82 8.62 -2.25
C VAL A 53 13.32 8.68 -2.05
N GLY A 54 12.59 8.93 -3.14
CA GLY A 54 11.15 9.17 -3.09
C GLY A 54 10.41 7.99 -2.44
N PRO A 55 9.42 8.24 -1.57
CA PRO A 55 8.47 7.23 -1.12
C PRO A 55 7.48 6.98 -2.26
N GLN A 56 7.95 6.54 -3.42
CA GLN A 56 7.13 6.55 -4.63
C GLN A 56 6.14 5.38 -4.70
N SER A 57 5.84 4.77 -3.57
CA SER A 57 4.51 4.93 -2.98
C SER A 57 4.56 4.37 -1.56
N GLY A 58 4.07 5.11 -0.58
CA GLY A 58 3.81 4.66 0.79
C GLY A 58 2.77 3.54 0.89
N GLN A 59 2.70 2.64 -0.09
CA GLN A 59 1.84 1.47 -0.11
C GLN A 59 2.46 0.43 0.81
N GLY A 60 2.26 0.63 2.11
CA GLY A 60 2.44 -0.41 3.11
C GLY A 60 1.54 -1.60 2.84
N VAL A 61 1.44 -2.49 3.83
CA VAL A 61 0.50 -3.61 3.80
C VAL A 61 -0.90 -3.09 3.44
N LEU A 62 -1.53 -3.67 2.41
CA LEU A 62 -2.93 -3.32 2.11
C LEU A 62 -3.80 -3.99 3.16
N LEU A 63 -4.60 -3.18 3.85
CA LEU A 63 -5.70 -3.66 4.67
C LEU A 63 -6.92 -3.81 3.76
N ASN A 64 -7.22 -5.05 3.40
CA ASN A 64 -8.47 -5.38 2.74
C ASN A 64 -9.56 -5.56 3.80
N GLN A 65 -10.71 -4.95 3.58
CA GLN A 65 -11.85 -5.01 4.48
C GLN A 65 -13.00 -5.76 3.79
N ILE A 66 -13.61 -6.69 4.50
CA ILE A 66 -14.76 -7.44 4.01
C ILE A 66 -15.86 -7.34 5.07
N ILE A 67 -17.00 -6.78 4.67
CA ILE A 67 -18.18 -6.63 5.52
C ILE A 67 -19.23 -7.61 5.03
N LEU A 68 -19.75 -8.42 5.95
CA LEU A 68 -20.83 -9.36 5.68
C LEU A 68 -21.97 -9.09 6.66
N ALA A 69 -23.17 -8.85 6.12
CA ALA A 69 -24.40 -8.94 6.91
C ALA A 69 -24.56 -10.39 7.37
N LEU A 70 -24.81 -10.61 8.66
CA LEU A 70 -24.99 -11.95 9.23
C LEU A 70 -26.47 -12.31 9.23
N PRO A 71 -26.99 -13.10 8.27
CA PRO A 71 -28.36 -13.60 8.37
C PRO A 71 -28.51 -14.83 9.30
N GLY A 72 -27.54 -15.14 10.17
CA GLY A 72 -27.64 -16.27 11.11
C GLY A 72 -26.32 -16.74 11.74
N ASN A 73 -26.32 -17.97 12.29
CA ASN A 73 -25.15 -18.63 12.87
C ASN A 73 -24.18 -19.07 11.76
N TYR A 74 -23.23 -18.22 11.41
CA TYR A 74 -22.19 -18.56 10.44
C TYR A 74 -20.97 -19.16 11.12
N GLY A 75 -20.48 -20.23 10.49
CA GLY A 75 -19.38 -21.05 10.96
C GLY A 75 -18.01 -20.68 10.40
N GLU A 76 -17.87 -19.86 9.36
CA GLU A 76 -16.59 -19.46 8.76
C GLU A 76 -16.50 -17.94 8.61
N VAL A 77 -15.32 -17.35 8.90
CA VAL A 77 -15.08 -15.91 8.77
C VAL A 77 -14.95 -15.50 7.29
N PRO A 78 -15.64 -14.43 6.86
CA PRO A 78 -15.67 -14.03 5.46
C PRO A 78 -14.30 -13.58 4.97
N GLY A 79 -13.83 -14.18 3.89
CA GLY A 79 -12.53 -13.83 3.30
C GLY A 79 -11.35 -14.57 3.91
N TRP A 80 -11.58 -15.63 4.68
CA TRP A 80 -10.53 -16.51 5.17
C TRP A 80 -9.57 -16.95 4.04
N GLY A 81 -8.28 -16.99 4.36
CA GLY A 81 -7.22 -17.35 3.41
C GLY A 81 -6.84 -16.25 2.39
N LYS A 82 -7.53 -15.10 2.35
CA LYS A 82 -7.17 -13.99 1.42
C LYS A 82 -6.02 -13.11 1.92
N GLY A 83 -5.55 -13.32 3.14
CA GLY A 83 -4.49 -12.59 3.80
C GLY A 83 -4.38 -13.01 5.26
N ASP A 84 -3.52 -12.32 6.01
CA ASP A 84 -3.38 -12.49 7.45
C ASP A 84 -4.55 -11.77 8.13
N LEU A 85 -5.35 -12.49 8.91
CA LEU A 85 -6.46 -11.90 9.66
C LEU A 85 -5.91 -10.87 10.65
N VAL A 86 -6.40 -9.64 10.59
CA VAL A 86 -6.00 -8.53 11.48
C VAL A 86 -7.06 -8.29 12.54
N SER A 87 -8.34 -8.28 12.15
CA SER A 87 -9.44 -8.11 13.09
C SER A 87 -10.73 -8.75 12.57
N ALA A 88 -11.60 -9.18 13.48
CA ALA A 88 -12.94 -9.68 13.18
C ALA A 88 -13.92 -9.28 14.28
N VAL A 89 -14.78 -8.29 14.02
CA VAL A 89 -15.73 -7.75 15.00
C VAL A 89 -17.16 -7.94 14.52
N THR A 90 -18.08 -8.21 15.45
CA THR A 90 -19.52 -8.12 15.16
C THR A 90 -20.13 -6.90 15.79
N PHE A 91 -21.14 -6.33 15.14
CA PHE A 91 -21.93 -5.22 15.67
C PHE A 91 -23.36 -5.26 15.16
N ALA A 92 -24.27 -4.70 15.94
CA ALA A 92 -25.67 -4.52 15.58
C ALA A 92 -25.86 -3.24 14.75
N VAL A 93 -26.72 -3.36 13.74
CA VAL A 93 -27.19 -2.23 12.92
C VAL A 93 -28.52 -1.75 13.47
N LEU A 94 -28.58 -0.50 13.89
CA LEU A 94 -29.78 0.12 14.44
C LEU A 94 -30.68 0.67 13.34
N ASN A 95 -30.08 1.29 12.32
CA ASN A 95 -30.82 1.86 11.20
C ASN A 95 -29.94 1.88 9.95
N THR A 96 -30.56 1.79 8.78
CA THR A 96 -29.92 2.01 7.48
C THR A 96 -30.79 2.92 6.64
N THR A 97 -30.23 4.03 6.19
CA THR A 97 -30.90 4.99 5.32
C THR A 97 -30.19 5.09 3.97
N THR A 98 -30.97 5.22 2.90
CA THR A 98 -30.41 5.51 1.58
C THR A 98 -30.24 7.01 1.43
N VAL A 99 -29.01 7.43 1.15
CA VAL A 99 -28.64 8.82 0.88
C VAL A 99 -28.31 8.94 -0.60
N THR A 100 -29.14 9.67 -1.33
CA THR A 100 -28.88 10.01 -2.73
C THR A 100 -27.85 11.13 -2.79
N GLN A 101 -26.66 10.84 -3.33
CA GLN A 101 -25.67 11.88 -3.53
C GLN A 101 -26.07 12.80 -4.69
N PRO A 102 -25.90 14.13 -4.56
CA PRO A 102 -26.15 15.03 -5.68
C PRO A 102 -25.20 14.68 -6.85
N PRO A 103 -25.63 14.88 -8.11
CA PRO A 103 -24.78 14.64 -9.26
C PRO A 103 -23.47 15.44 -9.14
N PRO A 104 -22.33 14.91 -9.60
CA PRO A 104 -21.06 15.64 -9.57
C PRO A 104 -21.20 16.98 -10.28
N GLN A 105 -20.58 18.01 -9.72
CA GLN A 105 -20.56 19.32 -10.37
C GLN A 105 -19.85 19.23 -11.75
N PRO A 106 -20.20 20.08 -12.73
CA PRO A 106 -19.73 20.00 -14.12
C PRO A 106 -18.20 20.01 -14.34
N GLN A 107 -17.41 20.26 -13.29
CA GLN A 107 -15.96 20.43 -13.36
C GLN A 107 -15.15 19.18 -12.96
N THR A 108 -15.78 18.08 -12.53
CA THR A 108 -15.06 16.83 -12.27
C THR A 108 -14.93 16.02 -13.57
N PRO A 109 -13.73 15.73 -14.09
CA PRO A 109 -13.53 15.02 -15.37
C PRO A 109 -13.91 13.53 -15.35
N LEU A 110 -14.49 13.05 -14.25
CA LEU A 110 -14.83 11.65 -14.03
C LEU A 110 -16.35 11.48 -14.09
N PRO A 111 -16.89 10.60 -14.95
CA PRO A 111 -18.31 10.29 -14.98
C PRO A 111 -18.64 9.44 -13.75
N LEU A 112 -19.02 10.10 -12.65
CA LEU A 112 -19.62 9.44 -11.49
C LEU A 112 -21.13 9.66 -11.58
N SER A 113 -21.88 8.60 -11.87
CA SER A 113 -23.35 8.64 -11.78
C SER A 113 -23.77 9.01 -10.35
N PRO A 114 -24.96 9.62 -10.15
CA PRO A 114 -25.56 9.70 -8.82
C PRO A 114 -25.66 8.27 -8.28
N ASN A 115 -24.90 7.97 -7.24
CA ASN A 115 -24.95 6.68 -6.58
C ASN A 115 -25.76 6.87 -5.30
N ASP A 116 -26.85 6.12 -5.18
CA ASP A 116 -27.50 5.92 -3.89
C ASP A 116 -26.51 5.20 -2.97
N VAL A 117 -26.13 5.86 -1.88
CA VAL A 117 -25.22 5.29 -0.88
C VAL A 117 -26.05 4.88 0.33
N SER A 118 -25.82 3.69 0.86
CA SER A 118 -26.40 3.28 2.14
C SER A 118 -25.56 3.83 3.29
N GLU A 119 -26.20 4.57 4.20
CA GLU A 119 -25.62 5.00 5.46
C GLU A 119 -26.24 4.16 6.58
N SER A 120 -25.40 3.51 7.39
CA SER A 120 -25.85 2.65 8.49
C SER A 120 -25.36 3.17 9.83
N LEU A 121 -26.26 3.19 10.81
CA LEU A 121 -25.97 3.50 12.21
C LEU A 121 -25.73 2.20 12.98
N PHE A 122 -24.59 2.09 13.66
CA PHE A 122 -24.20 0.91 14.43
C PHE A 122 -24.26 1.17 15.93
N SER A 123 -24.58 0.15 16.72
CA SER A 123 -24.50 0.21 18.17
C SER A 123 -23.09 -0.12 18.67
N LEU A 124 -22.43 0.86 19.31
CA LEU A 124 -21.11 0.67 19.90
C LEU A 124 -21.14 -0.38 21.03
N GLU A 125 -22.23 -0.43 21.81
CA GLU A 125 -22.39 -1.36 22.94
C GLU A 125 -22.52 -2.82 22.50
N SER A 126 -22.88 -3.04 21.23
CA SER A 126 -23.01 -4.38 20.64
C SER A 126 -21.73 -4.92 20.02
N LEU A 127 -20.63 -4.15 20.05
CA LEU A 127 -19.35 -4.59 19.51
C LEU A 127 -18.81 -5.78 20.31
N THR A 128 -18.67 -6.91 19.62
CA THR A 128 -18.00 -8.10 20.14
C THR A 128 -16.78 -8.37 19.28
N GLU A 129 -15.61 -8.43 19.92
CA GLU A 129 -14.38 -8.80 19.24
C GLU A 129 -14.23 -10.33 19.18
N LEU A 130 -13.93 -10.85 17.98
CA LEU A 130 -13.88 -12.28 17.69
C LEU A 130 -12.54 -12.78 17.14
N THR A 131 -11.58 -11.89 16.84
CA THR A 131 -10.32 -12.24 16.15
C THR A 131 -9.63 -13.48 16.74
N ASP A 132 -9.41 -13.51 18.05
CA ASP A 132 -8.70 -14.61 18.72
C ASP A 132 -9.55 -15.88 18.91
N SER A 133 -10.86 -15.78 18.70
CA SER A 133 -11.80 -16.91 18.81
C SER A 133 -11.97 -17.68 17.50
N ILE A 134 -11.45 -17.14 16.40
CA ILE A 134 -11.46 -17.79 15.09
C ILE A 134 -10.40 -18.90 15.07
N SER A 135 -10.82 -20.10 14.71
CA SER A 135 -9.94 -21.26 14.61
C SER A 135 -8.96 -21.14 13.43
N GLN A 136 -7.92 -21.98 13.43
CA GLN A 136 -6.93 -22.02 12.36
C GLN A 136 -7.49 -22.45 10.99
N ASP A 137 -8.67 -23.08 10.95
CA ASP A 137 -9.39 -23.39 9.71
C ASP A 137 -10.44 -22.31 9.35
N GLY A 138 -10.38 -21.14 9.99
CA GLY A 138 -11.24 -19.98 9.70
C GLY A 138 -12.63 -20.08 10.30
N LYS A 139 -12.88 -21.06 11.17
CA LYS A 139 -14.18 -21.26 11.76
C LYS A 139 -14.38 -20.46 13.03
N MET A 140 -15.63 -20.10 13.30
CA MET A 140 -15.99 -19.37 14.51
C MET A 140 -17.40 -19.72 14.93
N THR A 141 -17.71 -19.44 16.19
CA THR A 141 -19.08 -19.43 16.70
C THR A 141 -19.40 -18.01 17.10
N VAL A 142 -20.40 -17.41 16.46
CA VAL A 142 -20.79 -16.02 16.72
C VAL A 142 -21.88 -15.99 17.78
N ASN A 143 -21.57 -15.40 18.92
CA ASN A 143 -22.57 -15.01 19.92
C ASN A 143 -22.68 -13.48 19.92
N VAL A 144 -23.75 -12.96 19.35
CA VAL A 144 -24.00 -11.51 19.34
C VAL A 144 -24.65 -11.05 20.63
N SER A 145 -24.22 -9.91 21.15
CA SER A 145 -24.87 -9.22 22.26
C SER A 145 -26.17 -8.59 21.74
N SER A 146 -27.31 -9.15 22.15
CA SER A 146 -28.60 -8.63 21.72
C SER A 146 -28.82 -7.22 22.25
N VAL A 147 -29.01 -6.26 21.36
CA VAL A 147 -29.37 -4.88 21.72
C VAL A 147 -30.76 -4.54 21.20
N LYS A 148 -31.46 -3.72 21.98
CA LYS A 148 -32.80 -3.23 21.65
C LYS A 148 -32.73 -2.45 20.33
N GLU A 149 -33.74 -2.59 19.48
CA GLU A 149 -33.85 -1.89 18.19
C GLU A 149 -32.82 -2.32 17.12
N ALA A 150 -32.02 -3.35 17.36
CA ALA A 150 -31.21 -3.96 16.31
C ALA A 150 -32.10 -4.47 15.17
N THR A 151 -31.86 -3.99 13.95
CA THR A 151 -32.52 -4.46 12.73
C THR A 151 -31.76 -5.63 12.10
N SER A 152 -30.45 -5.69 12.29
CA SER A 152 -29.58 -6.78 11.84
C SER A 152 -28.26 -6.78 12.61
N TYR A 153 -27.43 -7.81 12.41
CA TYR A 153 -26.06 -7.86 12.90
C TYR A 153 -25.11 -8.04 11.71
N MET A 154 -23.93 -7.44 11.79
CA MET A 154 -22.89 -7.52 10.78
C MET A 154 -21.62 -8.06 11.41
N LEU A 155 -20.85 -8.76 10.59
CA LEU A 155 -19.48 -9.14 10.86
C LEU A 155 -18.58 -8.35 9.92
N TYR A 156 -17.61 -7.68 10.51
CA TYR A 156 -16.54 -7.02 9.81
C TYR A 156 -15.26 -7.81 10.04
N ALA A 157 -14.60 -8.20 8.96
CA ALA A 157 -13.28 -8.82 9.01
C ALA A 157 -12.29 -7.99 8.19
N SER A 158 -11.11 -7.74 8.76
CA SER A 158 -10.01 -7.07 8.08
C SER A 158 -8.81 -8.00 7.94
N TYR A 159 -8.17 -7.93 6.78
CA TYR A 159 -7.03 -8.77 6.42
C TYR A 159 -5.88 -7.92 5.92
N ALA A 160 -4.69 -8.21 6.44
CA ALA A 160 -3.43 -7.71 5.93
C ALA A 160 -2.96 -8.60 4.77
N ARG A 161 -2.62 -7.98 3.64
CA ARG A 161 -1.93 -8.67 2.56
C ARG A 161 -0.84 -7.83 1.93
N ARG A 162 0.12 -8.51 1.31
CA ARG A 162 1.14 -7.84 0.49
C ARG A 162 0.46 -7.16 -0.70
N SER A 163 0.70 -5.86 -0.84
CA SER A 163 0.19 -5.05 -1.94
C SER A 163 0.75 -5.51 -3.29
N TYR A 164 2.00 -5.98 -3.28
CA TYR A 164 2.84 -6.17 -4.47
C TYR A 164 2.90 -4.94 -5.36
N ALA A 165 2.63 -3.77 -4.78
CA ALA A 165 2.57 -2.54 -5.53
C ALA A 165 3.99 -2.17 -6.00
N ARG A 166 4.08 -1.65 -7.23
CA ARG A 166 5.34 -1.35 -7.88
C ARG A 166 5.32 0.04 -8.45
N ALA A 167 6.46 0.72 -8.33
CA ALA A 167 6.69 1.99 -9.05
C ALA A 167 7.10 1.73 -10.51
N CYS A 168 7.67 0.56 -10.80
CA CYS A 168 8.09 0.15 -12.14
C CYS A 168 8.10 -1.37 -12.26
N THR A 169 7.64 -1.90 -13.39
CA THR A 169 7.77 -3.32 -13.75
C THR A 169 9.15 -3.61 -14.35
N ALA A 170 9.58 -4.86 -14.24
CA ALA A 170 10.80 -5.32 -14.89
C ALA A 170 10.62 -5.31 -16.42
N SER A 171 11.70 -5.04 -17.16
CA SER A 171 11.72 -5.18 -18.62
C SER A 171 11.67 -6.65 -19.08
N SER A 172 11.91 -7.61 -18.19
CA SER A 172 11.84 -9.05 -18.47
C SER A 172 11.21 -9.82 -17.32
N GLU A 173 10.39 -10.82 -17.65
CA GLU A 173 9.83 -11.78 -16.70
C GLU A 173 10.89 -12.74 -16.12
N ASN A 174 12.02 -12.92 -16.79
CA ASN A 174 13.10 -13.84 -16.40
C ASN A 174 14.25 -13.12 -15.65
N HIS A 175 13.91 -12.44 -14.57
CA HIS A 175 14.86 -11.70 -13.75
C HIS A 175 15.81 -12.64 -12.97
N GLN A 176 17.12 -12.44 -13.13
CA GLN A 176 18.18 -13.25 -12.51
C GLN A 176 18.52 -12.82 -11.08
N ASN A 177 18.15 -11.59 -10.70
CA ASN A 177 18.38 -11.05 -9.36
C ASN A 177 17.34 -9.97 -9.01
N ILE A 178 17.40 -9.48 -7.77
CA ILE A 178 16.43 -8.51 -7.22
C ILE A 178 16.42 -7.17 -7.96
N LEU A 179 17.55 -6.71 -8.52
CA LEU A 179 17.63 -5.42 -9.21
C LEU A 179 16.91 -5.44 -10.56
N GLN A 180 16.81 -6.63 -11.16
CA GLN A 180 16.14 -6.84 -12.44
C GLN A 180 14.62 -7.00 -12.28
N ASN A 181 14.10 -7.18 -11.07
CA ASN A 181 12.69 -7.45 -10.82
C ASN A 181 11.86 -6.17 -10.54
N GLY A 182 12.18 -5.08 -11.23
CA GLY A 182 11.47 -3.80 -11.07
C GLY A 182 11.67 -3.16 -9.69
N SER A 183 10.73 -2.29 -9.30
CA SER A 183 10.78 -1.57 -8.03
C SER A 183 9.49 -1.77 -7.23
N PHE A 184 9.59 -2.52 -6.12
CA PHE A 184 8.48 -2.75 -5.20
C PHE A 184 8.39 -1.66 -4.15
N ALA A 185 7.16 -1.31 -3.77
CA ALA A 185 6.89 -0.53 -2.58
C ALA A 185 7.34 -1.30 -1.33
N VAL A 186 7.92 -0.56 -0.38
CA VAL A 186 8.34 -1.09 0.92
C VAL A 186 7.38 -0.56 1.98
N ASP A 187 7.10 -1.38 3.00
CA ASP A 187 6.27 -0.93 4.11
C ASP A 187 7.00 0.07 5.01
N HIS A 188 6.75 1.36 4.77
CA HIS A 188 7.38 2.47 5.49
C HIS A 188 6.91 2.61 6.95
N PHE A 189 5.85 1.92 7.36
CA PHE A 189 5.38 1.92 8.74
C PHE A 189 6.05 0.84 9.60
N SER A 190 6.71 -0.14 8.97
CA SER A 190 7.41 -1.19 9.69
C SER A 190 8.90 -0.89 9.87
N VAL A 191 9.42 -1.27 11.03
CA VAL A 191 10.87 -1.30 11.30
C VAL A 191 11.60 -2.13 10.25
N MET A 192 10.95 -3.17 9.73
CA MET A 192 11.56 -4.05 8.74
C MET A 192 11.62 -3.43 7.37
N GLY A 193 10.61 -2.70 6.94
CA GLY A 193 10.67 -1.91 5.71
C GLY A 193 11.74 -0.83 5.78
N ALA A 194 11.85 -0.11 6.90
CA ALA A 194 12.94 0.85 7.11
C ALA A 194 14.34 0.19 6.98
N LYS A 195 14.51 -1.02 7.54
CA LYS A 195 15.75 -1.82 7.37
C LYS A 195 15.97 -2.24 5.92
N VAL A 196 14.95 -2.74 5.22
CA VAL A 196 15.04 -3.11 3.80
C VAL A 196 15.49 -1.94 2.96
N THR A 197 14.87 -0.76 3.11
CA THR A 197 15.26 0.45 2.37
C THR A 197 16.69 0.87 2.69
N THR A 198 17.05 0.95 3.97
CA THR A 198 18.39 1.41 4.38
C THR A 198 19.50 0.44 4.00
N SER A 199 19.27 -0.87 4.09
CA SER A 199 20.21 -1.89 3.60
C SER A 199 20.36 -1.81 2.10
N PHE A 200 19.26 -1.69 1.34
CA PHE A 200 19.31 -1.56 -0.11
C PHE A 200 20.15 -0.35 -0.54
N LEU A 201 19.94 0.81 0.09
CA LEU A 201 20.74 2.01 -0.17
C LEU A 201 22.23 1.77 0.09
N LYS A 202 22.58 1.17 1.23
CA LYS A 202 23.99 0.92 1.59
C LYS A 202 24.67 -0.08 0.66
N GLU A 203 23.97 -1.15 0.30
CA GLU A 203 24.54 -2.28 -0.44
C GLU A 203 24.57 -2.06 -1.95
N TYR A 204 23.61 -1.30 -2.50
CA TYR A 204 23.43 -1.21 -3.96
C TYR A 204 23.56 0.21 -4.52
N ILE A 205 23.30 1.26 -3.74
CA ILE A 205 23.30 2.65 -4.22
C ILE A 205 24.55 3.40 -3.77
N LEU A 206 24.80 3.41 -2.46
CA LEU A 206 25.84 4.20 -1.79
C LEU A 206 27.16 3.44 -1.65
N ILE A 207 27.51 2.62 -2.64
CA ILE A 207 28.78 1.88 -2.65
C ILE A 207 29.95 2.77 -3.06
N ASP A 208 31.16 2.41 -2.62
CA ASP A 208 32.47 2.96 -3.04
C ASP A 208 32.55 4.48 -3.26
N ARG A 209 33.02 5.19 -2.22
CA ARG A 209 33.41 6.62 -2.24
C ARG A 209 32.32 7.64 -2.60
N ILE A 210 31.08 7.23 -2.91
CA ILE A 210 29.90 8.14 -2.84
C ILE A 210 29.79 8.72 -1.42
N GLN A 211 30.20 7.96 -0.41
CA GLN A 211 30.25 8.37 0.99
C GLN A 211 31.32 9.42 1.35
N ARG A 212 32.26 9.75 0.45
CA ARG A 212 33.45 10.61 0.76
C ARG A 212 33.60 11.83 -0.15
N ALA A 213 32.55 12.25 -0.84
CA ALA A 213 32.60 13.44 -1.69
C ALA A 213 32.67 14.76 -0.88
N HIS A 214 32.18 14.79 0.36
CA HIS A 214 32.44 15.86 1.33
C HIS A 214 33.15 15.28 2.56
N GLY A 215 34.20 15.94 3.03
CA GLY A 215 34.98 15.57 4.23
C GLY A 215 34.23 15.85 5.54
N GLY A 216 32.97 15.45 5.63
CA GLY A 216 32.12 15.58 6.81
C GLY A 216 30.93 14.64 6.66
N ASP A 217 30.57 13.98 7.76
CA ASP A 217 29.55 12.95 7.82
C ASP A 217 28.28 13.28 7.02
N TRP A 218 27.83 12.33 6.20
CA TRP A 218 26.49 12.39 5.62
C TRP A 218 25.47 12.28 6.77
N LYS A 219 24.75 13.37 7.06
CA LYS A 219 23.45 13.25 7.72
C LYS A 219 22.44 12.81 6.67
N LEU A 220 22.13 11.52 6.65
CA LEU A 220 20.91 11.03 6.01
C LEU A 220 19.73 11.61 6.82
N CYS A 221 19.23 12.77 6.42
CA CYS A 221 17.98 13.30 6.93
C CYS A 221 16.83 12.47 6.34
N LEU A 222 16.57 11.30 6.95
CA LEU A 222 15.28 10.64 6.78
C LEU A 222 14.26 11.62 7.35
N GLY A 223 13.43 12.19 6.47
CA GLY A 223 12.44 13.22 6.81
C GLY A 223 11.57 12.79 7.98
N GLY A 224 11.93 13.28 9.16
CA GLY A 224 11.18 13.19 10.39
C GLY A 224 11.46 14.49 11.14
N GLN A 225 10.39 15.26 11.34
CA GLN A 225 10.32 16.61 11.95
C GLN A 225 10.48 17.79 10.99
N ARG A 226 9.33 18.31 10.55
CA ARG A 226 8.86 19.61 11.04
C ARG A 226 7.43 19.47 11.55
#